data_AF-A0A8S2AJM5-F1
#
_entry.id   AF-A0A8S2AJM5-F1
#
_cell.length_a   1.000
_cell.length_b   1.000
_cell.length_c   1.000
_cell.angle_alpha   90.00
_cell.angle_beta   90.00
_cell.angle_gamma   90.00
#
_symmetry.space_group_name_H-M   'P 1'
#
loop_
_entity.id
_entity.type
_entity.pdbx_description
1 polymer ?
#
loop_
_entity_poly.entity_id
_entity_poly.type
_entity_poly.pdbx_seq_one_letter_code
_entity_poly.pdbx_strand_id
1 'polypeptide(L)'
;MAVCNCFLQAPPLSRLFLPVLSRRATTLSVGYGRLKSTFMFCSTGNRTSPLISPVRAEVKRVSRKDDQVASASDLQFETPLRIVEYPDPILRAKNKMIGVFDENLKNLVDAMFDVMYKTDGIGLSAPQVGLNVQLMVFNPAGEPGEGEEIVLVNPIIKKYSDKLVPFDEGCLSFPGIYAEVVRPQSVKIDARDITGERFSISLSRLPARIFQHEYDHLEGVLFFDRMTDQVLDSIREELEALEKKYEEKTGLPSPEKIQARQKRKAGVGFGKR
;
A
#
# COMPACT_ATOMS: atom_id res chain seq x y z
N MET A 1 -17.42 -43.04 35.37
CA MET A 1 -17.87 -41.75 35.93
C MET A 1 -17.64 -40.70 34.85
N ALA A 2 -18.72 -40.38 34.11
CA ALA A 2 -19.46 -39.10 34.16
C ALA A 2 -18.82 -38.09 33.18
N VAL A 3 -19.17 -38.10 31.88
CA VAL A 3 -20.38 -37.55 31.22
C VAL A 3 -20.61 -36.07 31.54
N CYS A 4 -20.39 -35.19 30.56
CA CYS A 4 -21.30 -34.07 30.33
C CYS A 4 -21.20 -33.57 28.89
N ASN A 5 -22.37 -33.49 28.26
CA ASN A 5 -22.67 -33.17 26.87
C ASN A 5 -23.68 -32.01 26.93
N CYS A 6 -23.50 -30.92 26.17
CA CYS A 6 -24.50 -29.86 25.94
C CYS A 6 -24.03 -29.06 24.71
N PHE A 7 -24.55 -29.23 23.49
CA PHE A 7 -25.87 -28.85 22.94
C PHE A 7 -26.32 -27.42 23.24
N LEU A 8 -26.47 -26.62 22.17
CA LEU A 8 -27.46 -25.53 21.93
C LEU A 8 -27.21 -24.99 20.50
N GLN A 9 -27.90 -25.47 19.46
CA GLN A 9 -29.24 -25.08 18.95
C GLN A 9 -29.27 -23.78 18.11
N ALA A 10 -29.59 -23.95 16.83
CA ALA A 10 -30.16 -22.94 15.92
C ALA A 10 -31.69 -22.86 16.09
N PRO A 11 -32.35 -21.76 15.67
CA PRO A 11 -33.43 -21.84 14.64
C PRO A 11 -33.62 -20.50 13.84
N PRO A 12 -34.72 -20.28 13.07
CA PRO A 12 -35.17 -21.01 11.89
C PRO A 12 -35.44 -20.11 10.65
N LEU A 13 -35.78 -20.79 9.55
CA LEU A 13 -36.22 -20.32 8.23
C LEU A 13 -37.38 -19.32 8.21
N SER A 14 -37.35 -18.39 7.25
CA SER A 14 -38.56 -17.86 6.61
C SER A 14 -38.36 -17.71 5.09
N ARG A 15 -39.12 -18.52 4.36
CA ARG A 15 -39.30 -18.49 2.90
C ARG A 15 -40.14 -17.29 2.51
N LEU A 16 -39.82 -16.62 1.39
CA LEU A 16 -40.82 -15.99 0.54
C LEU A 16 -40.50 -16.25 -0.94
N PHE A 17 -41.56 -16.60 -1.66
CA PHE A 17 -41.64 -16.99 -3.05
C PHE A 17 -41.62 -15.76 -4.00
N LEU A 18 -40.92 -15.91 -5.14
CA LEU A 18 -41.27 -15.59 -6.56
C LEU A 18 -42.28 -14.46 -6.88
N PRO A 19 -42.15 -13.71 -8.01
CA PRO A 19 -42.04 -14.35 -9.33
C PRO A 19 -41.15 -13.68 -10.40
N VAL A 20 -40.84 -14.57 -11.36
CA VAL A 20 -40.41 -14.36 -12.74
C VAL A 20 -41.36 -13.43 -13.49
N LEU A 21 -40.82 -12.47 -14.26
CA LEU A 21 -41.49 -11.96 -15.45
C LEU A 21 -40.47 -11.74 -16.59
N SER A 22 -40.67 -12.58 -17.61
CA SER A 22 -40.16 -12.50 -18.97
C SER A 22 -40.64 -11.24 -19.69
N ARG A 23 -39.80 -10.65 -20.54
CA ARG A 23 -40.22 -10.14 -21.85
C ARG A 23 -39.04 -10.01 -22.83
N ARG A 24 -39.27 -10.59 -24.01
CA ARG A 24 -38.47 -10.58 -25.24
C ARG A 24 -38.63 -9.29 -26.04
N ALA A 25 -37.69 -9.13 -26.97
CA ALA A 25 -37.75 -8.45 -28.28
C ALA A 25 -37.72 -6.90 -28.21
N THR A 26 -37.07 -6.18 -29.13
CA THR A 26 -36.88 -6.46 -30.57
C THR A 26 -35.72 -5.61 -31.09
N THR A 27 -35.06 -6.13 -32.12
CA THR A 27 -34.11 -5.47 -33.03
C THR A 27 -34.66 -4.18 -33.64
N LEU A 28 -33.79 -3.22 -33.98
CA LEU A 28 -33.76 -2.61 -35.31
C LEU A 28 -32.46 -1.83 -35.55
N SER A 29 -31.75 -2.28 -36.56
CA SER A 29 -30.61 -1.70 -37.24
C SER A 29 -31.03 -0.60 -38.20
N VAL A 30 -30.34 0.54 -38.23
CA VAL A 30 -30.10 1.42 -39.39
C VAL A 30 -28.83 2.22 -39.05
N GLY A 31 -27.76 2.34 -39.83
CA GLY A 31 -27.60 2.22 -41.26
C GLY A 31 -27.04 3.55 -41.81
N TYR A 32 -25.71 3.58 -42.00
CA TYR A 32 -24.92 4.34 -43.01
C TYR A 32 -25.14 5.84 -43.25
N GLY A 33 -24.02 6.57 -43.33
CA GLY A 33 -23.97 7.91 -43.92
C GLY A 33 -22.58 8.54 -43.96
N ARG A 34 -21.66 7.93 -44.72
CA ARG A 34 -20.34 8.48 -45.04
C ARG A 34 -20.48 9.40 -46.26
N LEU A 35 -20.10 10.68 -46.16
CA LEU A 35 -19.87 11.52 -47.34
C LEU A 35 -18.54 12.26 -47.20
N LYS A 36 -17.61 11.89 -48.10
CA LYS A 36 -16.48 12.70 -48.52
C LYS A 36 -17.01 13.76 -49.48
N SER A 37 -16.48 14.99 -49.40
CA SER A 37 -16.32 15.80 -50.60
C SER A 37 -15.19 16.78 -50.44
N THR A 38 -14.28 16.68 -51.40
CA THR A 38 -13.12 17.52 -51.67
C THR A 38 -13.60 18.78 -52.39
N PHE A 39 -13.16 19.97 -51.99
CA PHE A 39 -13.06 21.09 -52.92
C PHE A 39 -11.85 21.96 -52.59
N MET A 40 -11.01 22.12 -53.60
CA MET A 40 -9.88 23.04 -53.67
C MET A 40 -10.30 24.14 -54.64
N PHE A 41 -10.19 25.43 -54.28
CA PHE A 41 -9.62 26.45 -55.18
C PHE A 41 -9.36 27.80 -54.48
N CYS A 42 -8.32 28.45 -55.02
CA CYS A 42 -7.64 29.70 -54.71
C CYS A 42 -8.52 30.95 -54.45
N SER A 43 -8.04 31.88 -53.61
CA SER A 43 -7.36 33.12 -54.06
C SER A 43 -7.45 34.29 -53.04
N THR A 44 -6.28 34.84 -52.70
CA THR A 44 -5.96 36.26 -52.42
C THR A 44 -6.83 37.08 -51.46
N GLY A 45 -6.18 37.57 -50.40
CA GLY A 45 -6.69 38.74 -49.65
C GLY A 45 -5.78 39.13 -48.50
N ASN A 46 -4.91 40.11 -48.73
CA ASN A 46 -4.09 40.79 -47.72
C ASN A 46 -4.96 41.30 -46.56
N ARG A 47 -4.68 40.84 -45.33
CA ARG A 47 -4.98 41.58 -44.10
C ARG A 47 -3.81 41.46 -43.13
N THR A 48 -3.32 42.62 -42.75
CA THR A 48 -2.29 42.86 -41.74
C THR A 48 -2.84 42.52 -40.35
N SER A 49 -2.13 41.66 -39.63
CA SER A 49 -2.36 41.36 -38.21
C SER A 49 -1.17 41.88 -37.40
N PRO A 50 -1.38 42.52 -36.24
CA PRO A 50 -0.28 42.99 -35.41
C PRO A 50 0.45 41.79 -34.77
N LEU A 51 1.79 41.88 -34.72
CA LEU A 51 2.67 40.95 -34.04
C LEU A 51 2.42 41.00 -32.53
N ILE A 52 1.64 40.05 -32.01
CA ILE A 52 1.63 39.73 -30.59
C ILE A 52 2.78 38.76 -30.36
N SER A 53 3.85 39.25 -29.73
CA SER A 53 4.96 38.44 -29.23
C SER A 53 4.40 37.41 -28.25
N PRO A 54 4.67 36.09 -28.41
CA PRO A 54 4.31 35.15 -27.37
C PRO A 54 5.24 35.41 -26.19
N VAL A 55 4.67 35.91 -25.09
CA VAL A 55 5.33 35.87 -23.78
C VAL A 55 5.53 34.39 -23.46
N ARG A 56 6.74 33.91 -23.71
CA ARG A 56 7.18 32.57 -23.33
C ARG A 56 7.19 32.55 -21.80
N ALA A 57 6.10 32.08 -21.19
CA ALA A 57 6.09 31.68 -19.81
C ALA A 57 7.13 30.55 -19.68
N GLU A 58 8.32 30.90 -19.19
CA GLU A 58 9.28 29.93 -18.72
C GLU A 58 8.68 29.25 -17.49
N VAL A 59 7.92 28.18 -17.76
CA VAL A 59 7.69 27.15 -16.76
C VAL A 59 9.07 26.58 -16.46
N LYS A 60 9.68 27.06 -15.38
CA LYS A 60 10.83 26.39 -14.76
C LYS A 60 10.42 24.94 -14.59
N ARG A 61 11.01 24.05 -15.40
CA ARG A 61 10.96 22.61 -15.15
C ARG A 61 11.65 22.41 -13.81
N VAL A 62 10.85 22.33 -12.74
CA VAL A 62 11.33 21.85 -11.44
C VAL A 62 11.95 20.48 -11.70
N SER A 63 13.21 20.35 -11.34
CA SER A 63 13.99 19.16 -11.62
C SER A 63 13.37 18.00 -10.82
N ARG A 64 13.06 16.86 -11.47
CA ARG A 64 12.44 15.64 -10.88
C ARG A 64 13.22 15.00 -9.71
N LYS A 65 14.31 15.63 -9.26
CA LYS A 65 15.18 15.17 -8.19
C LYS A 65 14.71 15.64 -6.82
N ASP A 66 14.02 16.79 -6.74
CA ASP A 66 13.59 17.38 -5.46
C ASP A 66 12.41 16.61 -4.85
N ASP A 67 11.53 16.02 -5.68
CA ASP A 67 10.38 15.21 -5.22
C ASP A 67 10.76 13.85 -4.59
N GLN A 68 12.05 13.50 -4.55
CA GLN A 68 12.51 12.23 -4.02
C GLN A 68 13.03 12.32 -2.59
N VAL A 69 13.39 13.51 -2.10
CA VAL A 69 13.93 13.69 -0.75
C VAL A 69 12.90 14.38 0.14
N ALA A 70 12.71 13.87 1.35
CA ALA A 70 11.81 14.39 2.35
C ALA A 70 12.27 15.78 2.81
N SER A 71 11.33 16.72 2.84
CA SER A 71 11.47 18.03 3.46
C SER A 71 11.17 17.94 4.96
N ALA A 72 11.48 19.00 5.72
CA ALA A 72 11.17 19.04 7.15
C ALA A 72 9.67 18.84 7.45
N SER A 73 8.77 19.32 6.57
CA SER A 73 7.33 19.11 6.72
C SER A 73 6.89 17.66 6.50
N ASP A 74 7.63 16.87 5.72
CA ASP A 74 7.34 15.45 5.50
C ASP A 74 7.67 14.59 6.74
N LEU A 75 8.44 15.13 7.69
CA LEU A 75 8.82 14.49 8.96
C LEU A 75 8.13 15.13 10.17
N GLN A 76 7.10 15.96 9.96
CA GLN A 76 6.30 16.51 11.06
C GLN A 76 5.30 15.47 11.55
N PHE A 77 5.29 15.22 12.86
CA PHE A 77 4.38 14.29 13.49
C PHE A 77 3.95 14.81 14.87
N GLU A 78 2.84 14.27 15.36
CA GLU A 78 2.34 14.53 16.71
C GLU A 78 2.32 13.23 17.50
N THR A 79 2.61 13.31 18.80
CA THR A 79 2.51 12.17 19.70
C THR A 79 1.19 12.20 20.48
N PRO A 80 0.57 11.05 20.78
CA PRO A 80 1.00 9.71 20.36
C PRO A 80 0.68 9.42 18.89
N LEU A 81 1.58 8.70 18.21
CA LEU A 81 1.35 8.19 16.86
C LEU A 81 0.15 7.23 16.84
N ARG A 82 -0.50 7.10 15.69
CA ARG A 82 -1.67 6.21 15.50
C ARG A 82 -1.47 5.34 14.28
N ILE A 83 -1.88 4.08 14.38
CA ILE A 83 -1.87 3.17 13.25
C ILE A 83 -2.92 3.59 12.22
N VAL A 84 -2.46 3.71 10.98
CA VAL A 84 -3.26 3.90 9.77
C VAL A 84 -3.72 2.52 9.30
N GLU A 85 -5.03 2.35 9.21
CA GLU A 85 -5.67 1.10 8.77
C GLU A 85 -5.98 1.15 7.27
N TYR A 86 -5.96 -0.02 6.63
CA TYR A 86 -6.49 -0.20 5.28
C TYR A 86 -7.97 0.23 5.21
N PRO A 87 -8.43 0.87 4.11
CA PRO A 87 -7.78 1.17 2.84
C PRO A 87 -7.27 2.62 2.71
N ASP A 88 -6.77 3.23 3.79
CA ASP A 88 -6.30 4.61 3.74
C ASP A 88 -5.25 4.84 2.63
N PRO A 89 -5.42 5.87 1.77
CA PRO A 89 -4.54 6.09 0.63
C PRO A 89 -3.08 6.38 1.00
N ILE A 90 -2.79 6.78 2.25
CA ILE A 90 -1.42 6.95 2.74
C ILE A 90 -0.62 5.66 2.59
N LEU A 91 -1.26 4.49 2.78
CA LEU A 91 -0.60 3.19 2.68
C LEU A 91 -0.20 2.82 1.24
N ARG A 92 -0.71 3.55 0.24
CA ARG A 92 -0.38 3.39 -1.19
C ARG A 92 0.45 4.54 -1.75
N ALA A 93 0.54 5.66 -1.03
CA ALA A 93 1.25 6.84 -1.46
C ALA A 93 2.77 6.57 -1.54
N LYS A 94 3.44 7.32 -2.41
CA LYS A 94 4.89 7.17 -2.62
C LYS A 94 5.65 7.73 -1.42
N ASN A 95 6.59 6.94 -0.91
CA ASN A 95 7.42 7.33 0.24
C ASN A 95 8.73 8.01 -0.18
N LYS A 96 8.98 9.20 0.37
CA LYS A 96 10.17 10.02 0.08
C LYS A 96 11.40 9.52 0.84
N MET A 97 12.58 9.67 0.26
CA MET A 97 13.84 9.34 0.91
C MET A 97 14.18 10.37 2.00
N ILE A 98 14.65 9.92 3.16
CA ILE A 98 15.08 10.81 4.23
C ILE A 98 16.48 11.34 3.94
N GLY A 99 16.63 12.67 3.88
CA GLY A 99 17.89 13.35 3.61
C GLY A 99 18.51 14.05 4.83
N VAL A 100 17.72 14.28 5.89
CA VAL A 100 18.12 14.99 7.11
C VAL A 100 18.06 14.00 8.28
N PHE A 101 19.12 13.96 9.07
CA PHE A 101 19.32 13.03 10.20
C PHE A 101 19.56 13.87 11.45
N ASP A 102 18.47 14.32 12.06
CA ASP A 102 18.46 15.23 13.19
C ASP A 102 17.71 14.64 14.40
N GLU A 103 17.55 15.43 15.46
CA GLU A 103 16.81 15.02 16.66
C GLU A 103 15.33 14.73 16.37
N ASN A 104 14.73 15.38 15.37
CA ASN A 104 13.34 15.09 15.01
C ASN A 104 13.19 13.67 14.45
N LEU A 105 14.15 13.20 13.65
CA LEU A 105 14.17 11.82 13.17
C LEU A 105 14.34 10.81 14.32
N LYS A 106 15.17 11.10 15.32
CA LYS A 106 15.33 10.25 16.52
C LYS A 106 14.02 10.14 17.30
N ASN A 107 13.39 11.28 17.59
CA ASN A 107 12.10 11.32 18.28
C ASN A 107 11.01 10.55 17.53
N LEU A 108 11.03 10.58 16.19
CA LEU A 108 10.10 9.81 15.36
C LEU A 108 10.32 8.30 15.53
N VAL A 109 11.58 7.87 15.50
CA VAL A 109 11.94 6.46 15.70
C VAL A 109 11.51 5.95 17.07
N ASP A 110 11.76 6.71 18.12
CA ASP A 110 11.35 6.37 19.48
C ASP A 110 9.82 6.24 19.56
N ALA A 111 9.09 7.22 19.02
CA ALA A 111 7.62 7.19 18.98
C ALA A 111 7.07 6.02 18.14
N MET A 112 7.79 5.60 17.08
CA MET A 112 7.43 4.42 16.28
C MET A 112 7.62 3.13 17.07
N PHE A 113 8.72 2.98 17.81
CA PHE A 113 8.90 1.84 18.71
C PHE A 113 7.84 1.81 19.81
N ASP A 114 7.54 2.95 20.44
CA ASP A 114 6.50 3.05 21.47
C ASP A 114 5.14 2.51 20.97
N VAL A 115 4.72 2.92 19.76
CA VAL A 115 3.47 2.43 19.17
C VAL A 115 3.57 0.98 18.74
N MET A 116 4.70 0.56 18.18
CA MET A 116 4.94 -0.84 17.81
C MET A 116 4.72 -1.75 19.02
N TYR A 117 5.39 -1.49 20.14
CA TYR A 117 5.24 -2.27 21.37
C TYR A 117 3.86 -2.15 21.99
N LYS A 118 3.26 -0.95 22.01
CA LYS A 118 1.89 -0.76 22.53
C LYS A 118 0.83 -1.55 21.78
N THR A 119 1.12 -1.95 20.54
CA THR A 119 0.20 -2.72 19.68
C THR A 119 0.64 -4.18 19.52
N ASP A 120 1.57 -4.65 20.36
CA ASP A 120 2.14 -6.01 20.32
C ASP A 120 2.73 -6.34 18.92
N GLY A 121 3.27 -5.33 18.25
CA GLY A 121 3.88 -5.41 16.94
C GLY A 121 5.35 -5.82 17.00
N ILE A 122 5.82 -6.47 15.94
CA ILE A 122 7.24 -6.85 15.78
C ILE A 122 7.96 -6.03 14.69
N GLY A 123 7.22 -5.19 13.96
CA GLY A 123 7.71 -4.30 12.91
C GLY A 123 6.71 -3.18 12.63
N LEU A 124 7.21 -2.02 12.22
CA LEU A 124 6.41 -0.85 11.87
C LEU A 124 7.13 0.03 10.86
N SER A 125 6.39 0.46 9.83
CA SER A 125 6.86 1.39 8.81
C SER A 125 6.20 2.77 8.94
N ALA A 126 6.91 3.83 8.58
CA ALA A 126 6.42 5.21 8.69
C ALA A 126 5.05 5.47 8.01
N PRO A 127 4.71 4.86 6.86
CA PRO A 127 3.38 5.03 6.25
C PRO A 127 2.24 4.55 7.15
N GLN A 128 2.49 3.54 7.98
CA GLN A 128 1.51 3.03 8.93
C GLN A 128 1.24 3.98 10.10
N VAL A 129 2.05 5.03 10.27
CA VAL A 129 1.82 6.11 11.25
C VAL A 129 1.54 7.46 10.58
N GLY A 130 1.19 7.45 9.29
CA GLY A 130 0.75 8.65 8.58
C GLY A 130 1.85 9.40 7.84
N LEU A 131 3.09 8.89 7.81
CA LEU A 131 4.25 9.59 7.27
C LEU A 131 4.79 8.87 6.03
N ASN A 132 4.66 9.50 4.86
CA ASN A 132 5.15 8.92 3.61
C ASN A 132 6.66 9.16 3.39
N VAL A 133 7.48 8.53 4.25
CA VAL A 133 8.94 8.57 4.19
C VAL A 133 9.54 7.17 4.30
N GLN A 134 10.76 6.97 3.81
CA GLN A 134 11.45 5.68 3.83
C GLN A 134 12.13 5.41 5.18
N LEU A 135 11.32 5.05 6.18
CA LEU A 135 11.76 4.69 7.52
C LEU A 135 10.97 3.47 8.02
N MET A 136 11.68 2.51 8.60
CA MET A 136 11.08 1.40 9.32
C MET A 136 11.86 1.09 10.60
N VAL A 137 11.14 0.55 11.58
CA VAL A 137 11.68 0.02 12.82
C VAL A 137 11.15 -1.40 13.01
N PHE A 138 11.95 -2.29 13.61
CA PHE A 138 11.47 -3.60 14.01
C PHE A 138 12.30 -4.19 15.14
N ASN A 139 11.65 -5.02 15.96
CA ASN A 139 12.29 -5.85 16.97
C ASN A 139 11.68 -7.26 16.89
N PRO A 140 12.43 -8.29 16.47
CA PRO A 140 11.91 -9.64 16.36
C PRO A 140 11.40 -10.26 17.67
N ALA A 141 11.81 -9.74 18.84
CA ALA A 141 11.30 -10.17 20.14
C ALA A 141 9.93 -9.57 20.47
N GLY A 142 9.59 -8.40 19.91
CA GLY A 142 8.31 -7.73 20.14
C GLY A 142 8.15 -7.08 21.52
N GLU A 143 9.20 -7.06 22.36
CA GLU A 143 9.12 -6.57 23.73
C GLU A 143 10.24 -5.55 24.04
N PRO A 144 9.95 -4.45 24.75
CA PRO A 144 10.97 -3.48 25.15
C PRO A 144 12.05 -4.11 26.03
N GLY A 145 13.32 -3.87 25.70
CA GLY A 145 14.46 -4.39 26.45
C GLY A 145 14.79 -5.87 26.19
N GLU A 146 14.01 -6.56 25.35
CA GLU A 146 14.33 -7.89 24.84
C GLU A 146 14.65 -7.85 23.34
N GLY A 147 15.51 -8.74 22.88
CA GLY A 147 15.89 -8.80 21.46
C GLY A 147 16.80 -7.65 21.02
N GLU A 148 16.63 -7.22 19.77
CA GLU A 148 17.45 -6.18 19.14
C GLU A 148 16.53 -5.23 18.36
N GLU A 149 16.59 -3.95 18.71
CA GLU A 149 15.91 -2.87 17.99
C GLU A 149 16.69 -2.49 16.75
N ILE A 150 16.07 -2.65 15.58
CA ILE A 150 16.69 -2.37 14.29
C ILE A 150 15.93 -1.23 13.63
N VAL A 151 16.68 -0.19 13.24
CA VAL A 151 16.19 0.99 12.53
C VAL A 151 16.82 1.03 11.16
N LEU A 152 16.00 1.08 10.11
CA LEU A 152 16.49 1.17 8.74
C LEU A 152 15.93 2.41 8.06
N VAL A 153 16.82 3.34 7.71
CA VAL A 153 16.50 4.53 6.94
C VAL A 153 16.90 4.33 5.49
N ASN A 154 16.00 4.64 4.55
CA ASN A 154 16.18 4.45 3.10
C ASN A 154 16.70 3.03 2.73
N PRO A 155 16.09 1.94 3.22
CA PRO A 155 16.58 0.61 2.95
C PRO A 155 16.46 0.26 1.45
N ILE A 156 17.36 -0.60 0.97
CA ILE A 156 17.36 -1.12 -0.39
C ILE A 156 17.73 -2.60 -0.36
N ILE A 157 16.89 -3.46 -0.92
CA ILE A 157 17.20 -4.88 -1.11
C ILE A 157 18.22 -5.02 -2.24
N LYS A 158 19.41 -5.54 -1.92
CA LYS A 158 20.46 -5.83 -2.90
C LYS A 158 20.36 -7.23 -3.47
N LYS A 159 19.99 -8.20 -2.64
CA LYS A 159 19.81 -9.60 -3.01
C LYS A 159 18.73 -10.23 -2.14
N TYR A 160 18.07 -11.25 -2.65
CA TYR A 160 17.16 -12.11 -1.91
C TYR A 160 17.40 -13.57 -2.31
N SER A 161 17.03 -14.50 -1.45
CA SER A 161 17.17 -15.93 -1.72
C SER A 161 16.18 -16.42 -2.78
N ASP A 162 16.62 -17.36 -3.62
CA ASP A 162 15.72 -18.12 -4.51
C ASP A 162 14.82 -19.10 -3.74
N LYS A 163 15.19 -19.44 -2.50
CA LYS A 163 14.39 -20.32 -1.65
C LYS A 163 13.22 -19.56 -1.05
N LEU A 164 12.02 -20.03 -1.36
CA LEU A 164 10.75 -19.47 -0.91
C LEU A 164 10.22 -20.26 0.28
N VAL A 165 9.63 -19.55 1.23
CA VAL A 165 9.01 -20.14 2.42
C VAL A 165 7.63 -19.50 2.67
N PRO A 166 6.58 -20.30 2.94
CA PRO A 166 5.30 -19.78 3.43
C PRO A 166 5.42 -19.35 4.90
N PHE A 167 4.57 -18.42 5.33
CA PHE A 167 4.40 -17.99 6.72
C PHE A 167 3.08 -17.25 6.85
N ASP A 168 2.36 -17.45 7.96
CA ASP A 168 1.15 -16.68 8.27
C ASP A 168 1.54 -15.28 8.77
N GLU A 169 1.27 -14.26 7.96
CA GLU A 169 1.55 -12.87 8.28
C GLU A 169 0.30 -12.19 8.85
N GLY A 170 0.50 -11.37 9.87
CA GLY A 170 -0.43 -10.32 10.29
C GLY A 170 0.13 -8.94 9.96
N CYS A 171 -0.71 -7.91 10.06
CA CYS A 171 -0.31 -6.51 9.86
C CYS A 171 -1.13 -5.60 10.77
N LEU A 172 -0.47 -4.63 11.43
CA LEU A 172 -1.15 -3.67 12.30
C LEU A 172 -2.18 -2.82 11.54
N SER A 173 -1.97 -2.58 10.24
CA SER A 173 -2.92 -1.88 9.37
C SER A 173 -4.13 -2.74 8.95
N PHE A 174 -4.16 -4.03 9.32
CA PHE A 174 -5.24 -4.98 9.05
C PHE A 174 -5.62 -5.71 10.35
N PRO A 175 -6.28 -5.02 11.30
CA PRO A 175 -6.47 -5.56 12.65
C PRO A 175 -7.15 -6.92 12.66
N GLY A 176 -6.47 -7.93 13.22
CA GLY A 176 -7.01 -9.28 13.38
C GLY A 176 -6.99 -10.16 12.13
N ILE A 177 -6.44 -9.69 11.01
CA ILE A 177 -6.35 -10.48 9.77
C ILE A 177 -4.98 -11.14 9.68
N TYR A 178 -4.99 -12.46 9.53
CA TYR A 178 -3.79 -13.28 9.35
C TYR A 178 -3.96 -14.18 8.13
N ALA A 179 -2.93 -14.28 7.29
CA ALA A 179 -2.98 -15.10 6.09
C ALA A 179 -1.59 -15.51 5.59
N GLU A 180 -1.52 -16.64 4.91
CA GLU A 180 -0.27 -17.19 4.39
C GLU A 180 0.31 -16.32 3.26
N VAL A 181 1.57 -15.93 3.40
CA VAL A 181 2.34 -15.22 2.37
C VAL A 181 3.66 -15.92 2.10
N VAL A 182 3.97 -16.13 0.82
CA VAL A 182 5.22 -16.77 0.38
C VAL A 182 6.27 -15.70 0.07
N ARG A 183 7.43 -15.76 0.74
CA ARG A 183 8.55 -14.83 0.51
C ARG A 183 9.91 -15.54 0.45
N PRO A 184 10.94 -14.91 -0.13
CA PRO A 184 12.33 -15.32 0.05
C PRO A 184 12.72 -15.56 1.52
N GLN A 185 13.48 -16.63 1.77
CA GLN A 185 13.91 -17.01 3.12
C GLN A 185 14.91 -16.01 3.75
N SER A 186 15.67 -15.31 2.92
CA SER A 186 16.69 -14.35 3.35
C SER A 186 16.88 -13.22 2.35
N VAL A 187 17.41 -12.10 2.84
CA VAL A 187 17.68 -10.88 2.08
C VAL A 187 18.99 -10.24 2.50
N LYS A 188 19.65 -9.54 1.57
CA LYS A 188 20.78 -8.64 1.83
C LYS A 188 20.34 -7.22 1.53
N ILE A 189 20.55 -6.33 2.49
CA ILE A 189 19.99 -4.98 2.54
C ILE A 189 21.15 -4.00 2.67
N ASP A 190 21.07 -2.87 1.97
CA ASP A 190 21.83 -1.67 2.28
C ASP A 190 20.87 -0.62 2.84
N ALA A 191 21.27 0.06 3.91
CA ALA A 191 20.45 1.10 4.54
C ALA A 191 21.35 2.20 5.13
N ARG A 192 20.71 3.18 5.75
CA ARG A 192 21.36 4.12 6.67
C ARG A 192 20.80 3.94 8.07
N ASP A 193 21.62 4.24 9.06
CA ASP A 193 21.19 4.29 10.46
C ASP A 193 20.58 5.66 10.79
N ILE A 194 20.27 5.88 12.07
CA ILE A 194 19.68 7.12 12.58
C ILE A 194 20.61 8.33 12.48
N THR A 195 21.92 8.11 12.36
CA THR A 195 22.93 9.17 12.19
C THR A 195 23.21 9.46 10.72
N GLY A 196 22.71 8.60 9.81
CA GLY A 196 22.90 8.69 8.37
C GLY A 196 24.09 7.88 7.86
N GLU A 197 24.81 7.17 8.72
CA GLU A 197 25.89 6.27 8.33
C GLU A 197 25.35 5.09 7.53
N ARG A 198 26.07 4.71 6.47
CA ARG A 198 25.66 3.61 5.60
C ARG A 198 26.14 2.29 6.14
N PHE A 199 25.28 1.29 6.11
CA PHE A 199 25.65 -0.08 6.45
C PHE A 199 24.92 -1.08 5.56
N SER A 200 25.40 -2.32 5.60
CA SER A 200 24.76 -3.46 4.95
C SER A 200 24.51 -4.56 5.97
N ILE A 201 23.34 -5.19 5.89
CA ILE A 201 22.95 -6.29 6.78
C ILE A 201 22.37 -7.45 5.96
N SER A 202 22.57 -8.68 6.43
CA SER A 202 21.95 -9.87 5.86
C SER A 202 21.01 -10.48 6.88
N LEU A 203 19.73 -10.57 6.54
CA LEU A 203 18.69 -11.08 7.42
C LEU A 203 18.22 -12.44 6.90
N SER A 204 17.83 -13.32 7.82
CA SER A 204 17.19 -14.61 7.52
C SER A 204 16.11 -14.91 8.54
N ARG A 205 15.28 -15.94 8.29
CA ARG A 205 14.21 -16.38 9.21
C ARG A 205 13.23 -15.22 9.50
N LEU A 206 12.80 -15.07 10.76
CA LEU A 206 11.82 -14.09 11.18
C LEU A 206 12.25 -12.63 10.90
N PRO A 207 13.49 -12.18 11.21
CA PRO A 207 13.93 -10.84 10.83
C PRO A 207 13.83 -10.54 9.33
N ALA A 208 14.14 -11.50 8.46
CA ALA A 208 13.97 -11.32 7.01
C ALA A 208 12.49 -11.22 6.62
N ARG A 209 11.61 -11.98 7.28
CA ARG A 209 10.17 -11.94 7.06
C ARG A 209 9.61 -10.55 7.40
N ILE A 210 9.88 -10.07 8.61
CA ILE A 210 9.44 -8.76 9.10
C ILE A 210 9.96 -7.66 8.17
N PHE A 211 11.26 -7.65 7.90
CA PHE A 211 11.84 -6.65 7.00
C PHE A 211 11.18 -6.62 5.62
N GLN A 212 10.91 -7.77 5.01
CA GLN A 212 10.28 -7.81 3.68
C GLN A 212 8.84 -7.30 3.70
N HIS A 213 8.13 -7.48 4.82
CA HIS A 213 6.80 -6.93 5.03
C HIS A 213 6.85 -5.40 5.15
N GLU A 214 7.71 -4.88 6.03
CA GLU A 214 7.87 -3.43 6.20
C GLU A 214 8.41 -2.74 4.94
N TYR A 215 9.28 -3.44 4.19
CA TYR A 215 9.79 -2.93 2.91
C TYR A 215 8.68 -2.80 1.87
N ASP A 216 7.71 -3.71 1.86
CA ASP A 216 6.54 -3.59 0.99
C ASP A 216 5.72 -2.34 1.33
N HIS A 217 5.51 -2.02 2.61
CA HIS A 217 4.86 -0.77 3.00
C HIS A 217 5.60 0.48 2.49
N LEU A 218 6.94 0.48 2.52
CA LEU A 218 7.74 1.56 1.95
C LEU A 218 7.59 1.69 0.42
N GLU A 219 7.17 0.62 -0.26
CA GLU A 219 6.89 0.58 -1.70
C GLU A 219 5.40 0.76 -2.04
N GLY A 220 4.54 1.02 -1.04
CA GLY A 220 3.08 1.11 -1.20
C GLY A 220 2.43 -0.23 -1.58
N VAL A 221 3.07 -1.33 -1.24
CA VAL A 221 2.63 -2.71 -1.44
C VAL A 221 2.12 -3.24 -0.10
N LEU A 222 0.95 -3.87 -0.10
CA LEU A 222 0.33 -4.43 1.10
C LEU A 222 0.46 -5.96 1.06
N PHE A 223 0.50 -6.61 2.22
CA PHE A 223 0.74 -8.06 2.29
C PHE A 223 -0.24 -8.91 1.45
N PHE A 224 -1.51 -8.49 1.33
CA PHE A 224 -2.50 -9.14 0.47
C PHE A 224 -2.18 -9.05 -1.03
N ASP A 225 -1.27 -8.14 -1.42
CA ASP A 225 -0.74 -8.08 -2.78
C ASP A 225 0.13 -9.29 -3.14
N ARG A 226 0.70 -9.93 -2.12
CA ARG A 226 1.63 -11.06 -2.21
C ARG A 226 0.93 -12.41 -2.04
N MET A 227 -0.36 -12.42 -1.72
CA MET A 227 -1.14 -13.65 -1.53
C MET A 227 -1.46 -14.34 -2.86
N THR A 228 -1.67 -15.65 -2.79
CA THR A 228 -2.32 -16.38 -3.90
C THR A 228 -3.80 -15.99 -3.97
N ASP A 229 -4.44 -16.17 -5.13
CA ASP A 229 -5.86 -15.87 -5.27
C ASP A 229 -6.72 -16.66 -4.25
N GLN A 230 -6.32 -17.90 -3.92
CA GLN A 230 -7.04 -18.75 -2.96
C GLN A 230 -6.97 -18.20 -1.54
N VAL A 231 -5.79 -17.77 -1.09
CA VAL A 231 -5.59 -17.16 0.23
C VAL A 231 -6.23 -15.78 0.29
N LEU A 232 -6.20 -15.02 -0.81
CA LEU A 232 -6.87 -13.73 -0.87
C LEU A 232 -8.39 -13.86 -0.78
N ASP A 233 -8.96 -14.86 -1.47
CA ASP A 233 -10.40 -15.12 -1.41
C ASP A 233 -10.84 -15.54 0.01
N SER A 234 -9.96 -16.12 0.84
CA SER A 234 -10.30 -16.49 2.23
C SER A 234 -10.35 -15.32 3.21
N ILE A 235 -9.78 -14.15 2.88
CA ILE A 235 -9.81 -12.94 3.73
C ILE A 235 -10.62 -11.79 3.11
N ARG A 236 -11.35 -12.07 2.02
CA ARG A 236 -12.00 -11.05 1.20
C ARG A 236 -13.05 -10.26 1.98
N GLU A 237 -13.88 -10.96 2.76
CA GLU A 237 -14.97 -10.34 3.53
C GLU A 237 -14.41 -9.42 4.63
N GLU A 238 -13.30 -9.80 5.25
CA GLU A 238 -12.60 -9.00 6.24
C GLU A 238 -12.01 -7.72 5.64
N LEU A 239 -11.47 -7.79 4.42
CA LEU A 239 -11.02 -6.60 3.68
C LEU A 239 -12.19 -5.69 3.29
N GLU A 240 -13.32 -6.25 2.83
CA GLU A 240 -14.52 -5.47 2.52
C GLU A 240 -15.10 -4.79 3.77
N ALA A 241 -15.01 -5.42 4.93
CA ALA A 241 -15.40 -4.82 6.20
C ALA A 241 -14.54 -3.59 6.56
N LEU A 242 -13.22 -3.65 6.31
CA LEU A 242 -12.32 -2.50 6.48
C LEU A 242 -12.63 -1.37 5.49
N GLU A 243 -12.91 -1.70 4.22
CA GLU A 243 -13.32 -0.70 3.21
C GLU A 243 -14.58 0.05 3.66
N LYS A 244 -15.60 -0.69 4.09
CA LYS A 244 -16.85 -0.12 4.59
C LYS A 244 -16.62 0.72 5.86
N LYS A 245 -15.81 0.25 6.81
CA LYS A 245 -15.45 0.98 8.03
C LYS A 245 -14.79 2.33 7.69
N TYR A 246 -13.94 2.36 6.66
CA TYR A 246 -13.34 3.61 6.18
C TYR A 246 -14.37 4.55 5.55
N GLU A 247 -15.27 4.04 4.71
CA GLU A 247 -16.33 4.84 4.10
C GLU A 247 -17.25 5.46 5.18
N GLU A 248 -17.61 4.69 6.20
CA GLU A 248 -18.43 5.17 7.34
C GLU A 248 -17.69 6.21 8.20
N LYS A 249 -16.39 6.00 8.46
CA LYS A 249 -15.58 6.89 9.29
C LYS A 249 -15.27 8.22 8.60
N THR A 250 -15.01 8.20 7.30
CA THR A 250 -14.53 9.38 6.54
C THR A 250 -15.62 10.07 5.75
N GLY A 251 -16.71 9.38 5.42
CA GLY A 251 -17.73 9.84 4.47
C GLY A 251 -17.25 9.88 3.01
N LEU A 252 -16.05 9.37 2.72
CA LEU A 252 -15.46 9.29 1.39
C LEU A 252 -15.53 7.85 0.87
N PRO A 253 -15.69 7.64 -0.45
CA PRO A 253 -15.63 6.30 -1.02
C PRO A 253 -14.23 5.68 -0.80
N SER A 254 -14.18 4.35 -0.63
CA SER A 254 -12.90 3.66 -0.52
C SER A 254 -12.05 3.89 -1.78
N PRO A 255 -10.76 4.29 -1.65
CA PRO A 255 -9.91 4.59 -2.80
C PRO A 255 -9.50 3.34 -3.59
N GLU A 256 -9.51 2.17 -2.95
CA GLU A 256 -9.33 0.87 -3.59
C GLU A 256 -10.43 -0.10 -3.15
N LYS A 257 -10.80 -1.04 -4.02
CA LYS A 257 -11.79 -2.08 -3.74
C LYS A 257 -11.26 -3.45 -4.10
N ILE A 258 -11.34 -4.38 -3.16
CA ILE A 258 -10.86 -5.75 -3.35
C ILE A 258 -11.64 -6.49 -4.43
N GLN A 259 -12.90 -6.12 -4.66
CA GLN A 259 -13.75 -6.66 -5.74
C GLN A 259 -13.26 -6.26 -7.14
N ALA A 260 -12.71 -5.06 -7.28
CA ALA A 260 -12.21 -4.55 -8.57
C ALA A 260 -10.83 -5.12 -8.93
N ARG A 261 -10.19 -5.84 -7.99
CA ARG A 261 -8.86 -6.42 -8.20
C ARG A 261 -8.93 -7.58 -9.19
N GLN A 262 -8.32 -7.38 -10.35
CA GLN A 262 -8.09 -8.46 -11.31
C GLN A 262 -7.16 -9.52 -10.68
N LYS A 263 -7.48 -10.81 -10.88
CA LYS A 263 -6.62 -11.92 -10.48
C LYS A 263 -5.22 -11.72 -11.06
N ARG A 264 -4.23 -11.65 -10.19
CA ARG A 264 -2.82 -11.43 -10.55
C ARG A 264 -2.02 -12.57 -9.95
N LYS A 265 -1.04 -13.05 -10.69
CA LYS A 265 -0.07 -14.00 -10.14
C LYS A 265 0.61 -13.34 -8.94
N ALA A 266 0.61 -14.01 -7.80
CA ALA A 266 1.30 -13.56 -6.59
C ALA A 266 2.73 -13.13 -6.94
N GLY A 267 3.06 -11.86 -6.66
CA GLY A 267 4.39 -11.33 -6.94
C GLY A 267 5.38 -11.90 -5.93
N VAL A 268 6.24 -12.82 -6.35
CA VAL A 268 7.26 -13.40 -5.48
C VAL A 268 8.61 -12.73 -5.76
N GLY A 269 9.17 -12.06 -4.75
CA GLY A 269 10.47 -11.38 -4.81
C GLY A 269 10.41 -9.87 -5.07
N PHE A 270 11.57 -9.25 -5.29
CA PHE A 270 11.74 -7.81 -5.42
C PHE A 270 12.44 -7.49 -6.75
N GLY A 271 11.68 -7.16 -7.79
CA GLY A 271 12.23 -6.78 -9.10
C GLY A 271 12.42 -5.25 -9.19
N LYS A 272 13.46 -4.80 -9.89
CA LYS A 272 13.57 -3.39 -10.31
C LYS A 272 12.38 -3.08 -11.21
N ARG A 273 11.44 -2.26 -10.74
CA ARG A 273 10.48 -1.58 -11.63
C ARG A 273 11.22 -0.60 -12.53
#